data_AF-A0A073CBL1-F1
#
_entry.id   AF-A0A073CBL1-F1
#
_cell.length_a   1.000
_cell.length_b   1.000
_cell.length_c   1.000
_cell.angle_alpha   90.00
_cell.angle_beta   90.00
_cell.angle_gamma   90.00
#
_symmetry.space_group_name_H-M   'P 1'
#
loop_
_entity.id
_entity.type
_entity.pdbx_description
1 polymer ?
#
loop_
_entity_poly.entity_id
_entity_poly.type
_entity_poly.pdbx_seq_one_letter_code
_entity_poly.pdbx_strand_id
1 'polypeptide(L)'
;MVNTMIGTISQSLVVNQADIDDLKLFYQFRREHNVVQFLEIHPNLLSILVLGKDLISQYFPESNVFLDWILDPELAESQLVVYLTRTIADTEAAIEQIEKLSDQWLGSYDGDIRSQIYVRYDYL
;
A
#
# COMPACT_ATOMS: atom_id res chain seq x y z
N MET A 1 33.08 18.72 30.27
CA MET A 1 32.56 18.54 28.90
C MET A 1 32.01 17.14 28.83
N VAL A 2 30.68 16.98 28.89
CA VAL A 2 30.05 15.66 28.85
C VAL A 2 29.20 15.64 27.58
N ASN A 3 29.64 14.88 26.59
CA ASN A 3 28.92 14.73 25.33
C ASN A 3 27.63 13.94 25.57
N THR A 4 26.52 14.57 25.21
CA THR A 4 25.17 14.03 25.12
C THR A 4 25.16 12.79 24.22
N MET A 5 24.85 11.62 24.78
CA MET A 5 24.44 10.49 23.96
C MET A 5 23.04 10.80 23.42
N ILE A 6 22.99 11.04 22.11
CA ILE A 6 21.75 11.18 21.35
C ILE A 6 21.02 9.85 21.49
N GLY A 7 19.89 9.88 22.20
CA GLY A 7 18.97 8.76 22.23
C GLY A 7 18.47 8.53 20.81
N THR A 8 18.87 7.42 20.21
CA THR A 8 18.18 6.87 19.05
C THR A 8 16.79 6.51 19.54
N ILE A 9 15.82 7.39 19.31
CA ILE A 9 14.41 7.05 19.47
C ILE A 9 14.11 6.09 18.33
N SER A 10 14.25 4.79 18.60
CA SER A 10 13.52 3.78 17.84
C SER A 10 12.06 4.03 18.15
N GLN A 11 11.39 4.85 17.32
CA GLN A 11 9.94 4.88 17.32
C GLN A 11 9.50 3.45 17.04
N SER A 12 9.00 2.76 18.06
CA SER A 12 8.18 1.58 17.85
C SER A 12 7.09 2.03 16.89
N LEU A 13 7.10 1.48 15.67
CA LEU A 13 6.06 1.62 14.66
C LEU A 13 4.79 0.95 15.20
N VAL A 14 4.17 1.58 16.21
CA VAL A 14 2.87 1.18 16.73
C VAL A 14 1.88 1.77 15.75
N VAL A 15 1.13 0.91 15.07
CA VAL A 15 -0.01 1.32 14.27
C VAL A 15 -0.96 2.10 15.17
N ASN A 16 -1.10 3.41 14.92
CA ASN A 16 -2.09 4.21 15.60
C ASN A 16 -3.41 4.12 14.82
N GLN A 17 -4.53 4.09 15.54
CA GLN A 17 -5.86 4.16 14.96
C GLN A 17 -6.01 5.38 14.04
N ALA A 18 -5.37 6.51 14.37
CA ALA A 18 -5.38 7.70 13.52
C ALA A 18 -4.79 7.45 12.12
N ASP A 19 -3.69 6.69 12.02
CA ASP A 19 -3.07 6.39 10.72
C ASP A 19 -3.98 5.48 9.88
N ILE A 20 -4.65 4.52 10.54
CA ILE A 20 -5.63 3.64 9.89
C ILE A 20 -6.84 4.43 9.40
N ASP A 21 -7.34 5.36 10.21
CA ASP A 21 -8.48 6.20 9.86
C ASP A 21 -8.14 7.12 8.67
N ASP A 22 -6.94 7.69 8.64
CA ASP A 22 -6.44 8.48 7.52
C ASP A 22 -6.32 7.67 6.22
N LEU A 23 -5.90 6.39 6.32
CA LEU A 23 -5.89 5.49 5.16
C LEU A 23 -7.31 5.18 4.67
N LYS A 24 -8.27 4.98 5.58
CA LYS A 24 -9.68 4.72 5.23
C LYS A 24 -10.36 5.89 4.52
N LEU A 25 -9.87 7.11 4.69
CA LEU A 25 -10.35 8.27 3.93
C LEU A 25 -10.03 8.20 2.43
N PHE A 26 -9.04 7.38 2.03
CA PHE A 26 -8.61 7.24 0.64
C PHE A 26 -8.87 5.83 0.09
N TYR A 27 -8.50 4.81 0.86
CA TYR A 27 -8.63 3.41 0.50
C TYR A 27 -9.94 2.82 1.06
N GLN A 28 -10.77 2.27 0.19
CA GLN A 28 -11.95 1.50 0.60
C GLN A 28 -11.52 0.08 1.01
N PHE A 29 -11.60 -0.24 2.30
CA PHE A 29 -11.15 -1.54 2.82
C PHE A 29 -12.20 -2.63 2.53
N ARG A 30 -11.84 -3.68 1.78
CA ARG A 30 -12.76 -4.79 1.46
C ARG A 30 -12.87 -5.82 2.59
N ARG A 31 -11.74 -6.20 3.19
CA ARG A 31 -11.63 -7.10 4.35
C ARG A 31 -10.98 -6.38 5.50
N GLU A 32 -11.67 -5.36 6.00
CA GLU A 32 -11.13 -4.39 6.97
C GLU A 32 -10.37 -5.04 8.12
N HIS A 33 -10.95 -6.04 8.78
CA HIS A 33 -10.28 -6.71 9.91
C HIS A 33 -8.93 -7.32 9.51
N ASN A 34 -8.86 -7.99 8.36
CA ASN A 34 -7.63 -8.60 7.86
C ASN A 34 -6.61 -7.56 7.39
N VAL A 35 -7.07 -6.49 6.74
CA VAL A 35 -6.21 -5.38 6.32
C VAL A 35 -5.57 -4.71 7.54
N VAL A 36 -6.37 -4.37 8.55
CA VAL A 36 -5.86 -3.74 9.78
C VAL A 36 -4.90 -4.68 10.50
N GLN A 37 -5.26 -5.95 10.69
CA GLN A 37 -4.38 -6.93 11.34
C GLN A 37 -3.06 -7.10 10.58
N PHE A 38 -3.08 -7.08 9.24
CA PHE A 38 -1.87 -7.18 8.44
C PHE A 38 -0.99 -5.93 8.58
N LEU A 39 -1.58 -4.74 8.65
CA LEU A 39 -0.84 -3.49 8.91
C LEU A 39 -0.24 -3.46 10.32
N GLU A 40 -0.90 -4.05 11.32
CA GLU A 40 -0.35 -4.22 12.66
C GLU A 40 0.90 -5.13 12.69
N ILE A 41 0.91 -6.18 11.85
CA ILE A 41 2.05 -7.10 11.71
C ILE A 41 3.19 -6.46 10.89
N HIS A 42 2.83 -5.67 9.87
CA HIS A 42 3.75 -5.03 8.92
C HIS A 42 3.61 -3.50 8.93
N PRO A 43 3.98 -2.82 10.04
CA PRO A 43 3.64 -1.40 10.22
C PRO A 43 4.42 -0.46 9.31
N ASN A 44 5.53 -0.92 8.72
CA ASN A 44 6.25 -0.24 7.63
C ASN A 44 5.36 0.02 6.39
N LEU A 45 4.33 -0.80 6.17
CA LEU A 45 3.40 -0.63 5.05
C LEU A 45 2.52 0.61 5.18
N LEU A 46 2.34 1.16 6.39
CA LEU A 46 1.59 2.41 6.58
C LEU A 46 2.24 3.56 5.79
N SER A 47 3.53 3.79 5.99
CA SER A 47 4.28 4.84 5.28
C SER A 47 4.27 4.61 3.77
N ILE A 48 4.31 3.33 3.34
CA ILE A 48 4.27 2.95 1.93
C ILE A 48 2.90 3.28 1.32
N LEU A 49 1.80 2.97 2.02
CA LEU A 49 0.44 3.30 1.60
C LEU A 49 0.18 4.81 1.57
N VAL A 50 0.73 5.57 2.53
CA VAL A 50 0.64 7.04 2.51
C VAL A 50 1.32 7.62 1.27
N LEU A 51 2.52 7.15 0.91
CA LEU A 51 3.18 7.56 -0.34
C LEU A 51 2.40 7.10 -1.58
N GLY A 52 1.80 5.91 -1.52
CA GLY A 52 0.96 5.35 -2.56
C GLY A 52 -0.25 6.23 -2.86
N LYS A 53 -0.91 6.77 -1.83
CA LYS A 53 -2.05 7.68 -1.97
C LYS A 53 -1.73 8.89 -2.85
N ASP A 54 -0.59 9.53 -2.64
CA ASP A 54 -0.19 10.72 -3.40
C ASP A 54 0.09 10.37 -4.88
N LEU A 55 0.71 9.23 -5.14
CA LEU A 55 0.99 8.77 -6.50
C LEU A 55 -0.28 8.30 -7.21
N ILE A 56 -1.13 7.53 -6.55
CA ILE A 56 -2.41 7.07 -7.10
C ILE A 56 -3.29 8.27 -7.45
N SER A 57 -3.34 9.31 -6.60
CA SER A 57 -4.10 10.52 -6.90
C SER A 57 -3.61 11.26 -8.15
N GLN A 58 -2.31 11.15 -8.47
CA GLN A 58 -1.72 11.76 -9.67
C GLN A 58 -2.00 10.95 -10.94
N TYR A 59 -1.84 9.62 -10.86
CA TYR A 59 -1.99 8.73 -12.02
C TYR A 59 -3.45 8.33 -12.29
N PHE A 60 -4.26 8.20 -11.24
CA PHE A 60 -5.61 7.63 -11.26
C PHE A 60 -6.61 8.51 -10.50
N PRO A 61 -6.76 9.80 -10.86
CA PRO A 61 -7.58 10.77 -10.10
C PRO A 61 -9.07 10.41 -10.04
N GLU A 62 -9.57 9.62 -10.99
CA GLU A 62 -10.98 9.24 -11.09
C GLU A 62 -11.26 7.79 -10.66
N SER A 63 -10.22 7.03 -10.30
CA SER A 63 -10.38 5.63 -9.92
C SER A 63 -10.85 5.52 -8.47
N ASN A 64 -11.81 4.63 -8.21
CA ASN A 64 -11.99 4.14 -6.85
C ASN A 64 -10.77 3.28 -6.48
N VAL A 65 -10.32 3.43 -5.25
CA VAL A 65 -9.15 2.73 -4.71
C VAL A 65 -9.62 1.84 -3.58
N PHE A 66 -9.40 0.53 -3.71
CA PHE A 66 -9.70 -0.44 -2.66
C PHE A 66 -8.41 -1.03 -2.11
N LEU A 67 -8.36 -1.21 -0.80
CA LEU A 67 -7.29 -1.97 -0.15
C LEU A 67 -7.89 -3.28 0.34
N ASP A 68 -7.23 -4.37 -0.03
CA ASP A 68 -7.67 -5.70 0.33
C ASP A 68 -6.50 -6.55 0.82
N TRP A 69 -6.80 -7.50 1.67
CA TRP A 69 -5.85 -8.49 2.14
C TRP A 69 -6.14 -9.79 1.42
N ILE A 70 -5.20 -10.38 0.68
CA ILE A 70 -5.40 -11.70 0.05
C ILE A 70 -4.49 -12.73 0.71
N LEU A 71 -4.89 -13.99 0.64
CA LEU A 71 -4.00 -15.13 0.85
C LEU A 71 -3.63 -15.65 -0.53
N ASP A 72 -2.35 -15.64 -0.86
CA ASP A 72 -1.86 -16.30 -2.08
C ASP A 72 -1.80 -17.81 -1.82
N PRO A 73 -2.64 -18.63 -2.48
CA PRO A 73 -2.65 -20.07 -2.26
C PRO A 73 -1.38 -20.77 -2.75
N GLU A 74 -0.62 -20.16 -3.66
CA GLU A 74 0.62 -20.74 -4.22
C GLU A 74 1.83 -20.47 -3.32
N LEU A 75 1.89 -19.29 -2.71
CA LEU A 75 2.98 -18.89 -1.82
C LEU A 75 2.72 -19.26 -0.35
N ALA A 76 1.47 -19.57 0.01
CA ALA A 76 1.01 -19.68 1.40
C ALA A 76 1.32 -18.44 2.26
N GLU A 77 1.54 -17.30 1.61
CA GLU A 77 1.82 -16.00 2.20
C GLU A 77 0.65 -15.06 1.92
N SER A 78 0.38 -14.18 2.88
CA SER A 78 -0.66 -13.17 2.72
C SER A 78 -0.09 -11.82 2.32
N GLN A 79 -0.86 -11.07 1.54
CA GLN A 79 -0.43 -9.82 0.91
C GLN A 79 -1.53 -8.78 0.94
N LEU A 80 -1.15 -7.51 0.86
CA LEU A 80 -2.05 -6.43 0.52
C LEU A 80 -2.11 -6.22 -0.99
N VAL A 81 -3.31 -5.94 -1.47
CA VAL A 81 -3.56 -5.59 -2.86
C VAL A 81 -4.29 -4.27 -2.91
N VAL A 82 -3.73 -3.33 -3.66
CA VAL A 82 -4.44 -2.11 -4.05
C VAL A 82 -5.14 -2.35 -5.37
N TYR A 83 -6.46 -2.31 -5.34
CA TYR A 83 -7.30 -2.39 -6.52
C TYR A 83 -7.70 -1.00 -6.98
N LEU A 84 -7.51 -0.73 -8.27
CA LEU A 84 -7.92 0.52 -8.92
C LEU A 84 -9.04 0.23 -9.91
N THR A 85 -10.14 0.98 -9.85
CA THR A 85 -11.14 0.94 -10.93
C THR A 85 -10.50 1.41 -12.23
N ARG A 86 -10.61 0.60 -13.28
CA ARG A 86 -10.05 0.92 -14.60
C ARG A 86 -10.90 1.98 -15.31
N THR A 87 -10.26 3.07 -15.73
CA THR A 87 -10.89 4.16 -16.49
C THR A 87 -10.47 4.17 -17.97
N ILE A 88 -9.28 3.65 -18.29
CA ILE A 88 -8.78 3.56 -19.67
C ILE A 88 -9.36 2.32 -20.38
N ALA A 89 -10.03 2.51 -21.51
CA ALA A 89 -10.62 1.43 -22.30
C ALA A 89 -9.59 0.60 -23.08
N ASP A 90 -8.50 1.21 -23.52
CA ASP A 90 -7.41 0.51 -24.21
C ASP A 90 -6.59 -0.32 -23.20
N THR A 91 -6.34 -1.59 -23.53
CA THR A 91 -5.73 -2.54 -22.58
C THR A 91 -4.23 -2.33 -22.45
N GLU A 92 -3.54 -2.05 -23.54
CA GLU A 92 -2.09 -1.81 -23.52
C GLU A 92 -1.80 -0.54 -22.71
N ALA A 93 -2.50 0.54 -23.01
CA ALA A 93 -2.35 1.80 -22.28
C ALA A 93 -2.71 1.67 -20.79
N ALA A 94 -3.72 0.86 -20.45
CA ALA A 94 -4.06 0.59 -19.06
C ALA A 94 -2.92 -0.16 -18.35
N ILE A 95 -2.37 -1.21 -18.97
CA ILE A 95 -1.23 -1.98 -18.43
C ILE A 95 -0.02 -1.06 -18.22
N GLU A 96 0.35 -0.29 -19.24
CA GLU A 96 1.49 0.64 -19.12
C GLU A 96 1.30 1.65 -17.97
N GLN A 97 0.08 2.15 -17.77
CA GLN A 97 -0.19 3.13 -16.72
C GLN A 97 -0.03 2.53 -15.31
N ILE A 98 -0.53 1.31 -15.10
CA ILE A 98 -0.43 0.66 -13.79
C ILE A 98 0.99 0.18 -13.50
N GLU A 99 1.73 -0.25 -14.52
CA GLU A 99 3.15 -0.56 -14.42
C GLU A 99 3.97 0.68 -14.04
N LYS A 100 3.72 1.83 -14.69
CA LYS A 100 4.37 3.11 -14.32
C LYS A 100 4.12 3.49 -12.86
N LEU A 101 2.89 3.34 -12.38
CA LEU A 101 2.57 3.57 -10.97
C LEU A 101 3.33 2.59 -10.08
N SER A 102 3.28 1.29 -10.39
CA SER A 102 3.95 0.24 -9.62
C SER A 102 5.46 0.47 -9.54
N ASP A 103 6.10 0.84 -10.65
CA ASP A 103 7.54 1.10 -10.69
C ASP A 103 7.91 2.36 -9.92
N GLN A 104 7.14 3.44 -10.07
CA GLN A 104 7.42 4.69 -9.34
C GLN A 104 7.14 4.56 -7.85
N TRP A 105 6.10 3.83 -7.48
CA TRP A 105 5.71 3.65 -6.09
C TRP A 105 6.55 2.56 -5.41
N LEU A 106 6.49 1.34 -5.93
CA LEU A 106 7.03 0.15 -5.28
C LEU A 106 8.43 -0.23 -5.76
N GLY A 107 8.89 0.30 -6.91
CA GLY A 107 10.14 -0.11 -7.55
C GLY A 107 11.41 0.24 -6.78
N SER A 108 11.34 1.16 -5.81
CA SER A 108 12.48 1.50 -4.95
C SER A 108 12.65 0.61 -3.72
N TYR A 109 11.65 -0.22 -3.40
CA TYR A 109 11.70 -1.15 -2.27
C TYR A 109 12.29 -2.50 -2.66
N ASP A 110 12.85 -3.20 -1.66
CA ASP A 110 13.41 -4.54 -1.83
C ASP A 110 12.33 -5.61 -2.07
N GLY A 111 12.79 -6.85 -2.30
CA GLY A 111 11.92 -7.99 -2.56
C GLY A 111 10.97 -8.31 -1.41
N ASP A 112 11.39 -8.06 -0.15
CA ASP A 112 10.60 -8.39 1.04
C ASP A 112 9.38 -7.47 1.16
N ILE A 113 9.52 -6.20 0.81
CA ILE A 113 8.38 -5.28 0.75
C ILE A 113 7.51 -5.57 -0.47
N ARG A 114 8.13 -5.82 -1.63
CA ARG A 114 7.41 -6.08 -2.88
C ARG A 114 6.63 -7.40 -2.86
N SER A 115 6.96 -8.32 -1.96
CA SER A 115 6.14 -9.52 -1.71
C SER A 115 4.95 -9.26 -0.78
N GLN A 116 4.88 -8.13 -0.08
CA GLN A 116 3.82 -7.82 0.89
C GLN A 116 2.71 -6.95 0.29
N ILE A 117 3.00 -6.16 -0.75
CA ILE A 117 2.04 -5.25 -1.35
C ILE A 117 2.24 -5.14 -2.86
N TYR A 118 1.12 -5.12 -3.60
CA TYR A 118 1.13 -4.80 -5.02
C TYR A 118 -0.15 -4.07 -5.46
N VAL A 119 -0.15 -3.55 -6.68
CA VAL A 119 -1.25 -2.80 -7.28
C VAL A 119 -1.76 -3.49 -8.53
N ARG A 120 -3.08 -3.51 -8.74
CA ARG A 120 -3.71 -4.06 -9.95
C ARG A 120 -5.05 -3.39 -10.24
N TYR A 121 -5.58 -3.59 -11.45
CA TYR A 121 -6.95 -3.17 -11.75
C TYR A 121 -7.98 -4.07 -11.06
N ASP A 122 -9.10 -3.46 -10.69
CA ASP A 122 -10.30 -4.15 -10.30
C ASP A 122 -11.05 -4.61 -11.56
N TYR A 123 -11.23 -5.92 -11.70
CA TYR A 123 -11.96 -6.55 -12.81
C TYR A 123 -13.32 -7.11 -12.35
N LEU A 124 -13.76 -6.75 -11.15
CA LEU A 124 -15.03 -7.18 -10.53
C LEU A 124 -16.18 -6.24 -10.88
#